data_AF-A0A8B8ZWM6-F1
#
_entry.id   AF-A0A8B8ZWM6-F1
#
_cell.length_a   1.000
_cell.length_b   1.000
_cell.length_c   1.000
_cell.angle_alpha   90.00
_cell.angle_beta   90.00
_cell.angle_gamma   90.00
#
_symmetry.space_group_name_H-M   'P 1'
#
loop_
_entity.id
_entity.type
_entity.pdbx_description
1 polymer ?
#
loop_
_entity_poly.entity_id
_entity_poly.type
_entity_poly.pdbx_seq_one_letter_code
_entity_poly.pdbx_strand_id
1 'polypeptide(L)'
;MADFLTALAQKLKKNTTALDNYRRIFVPPCLPLKRESNEPLRVNILFKHIQNMLSGDTAVISETGDSWFNCQKLRLPENCGYEFQMQYGSIGWSVGATLGYAQAAKDKRAIACIGDGSFQVTAQDISTMIRCGHRSIIFLHITVSIHDTLRSLCPADHLIAVAWLFLCSYTARERDVSADKTSEQRALLVESRR
;
A
#
# COMPACT_ATOMS: atom_id res chain seq x y z
N MET A 1 -9.03 -6.83 28.75
CA MET A 1 -9.64 -7.69 27.71
C MET A 1 -8.97 -9.07 27.63
N ALA A 2 -7.64 -9.16 27.69
CA ALA A 2 -6.93 -10.45 27.68
C ALA A 2 -7.37 -11.40 28.80
N ASP A 3 -7.47 -10.93 30.04
CA ASP A 3 -7.89 -11.76 31.19
C ASP A 3 -9.32 -12.27 31.03
N PHE A 4 -10.21 -11.42 30.50
CA PHE A 4 -11.59 -11.79 30.21
C PHE A 4 -11.66 -12.91 29.16
N LEU A 5 -10.95 -12.78 28.04
CA LEU A 5 -10.92 -13.81 27.00
C LEU A 5 -10.32 -15.12 27.52
N THR A 6 -9.27 -15.05 28.35
CA THR A 6 -8.63 -16.21 28.97
C THR A 6 -9.59 -16.95 29.91
N ALA A 7 -10.28 -16.21 30.78
CA ALA A 7 -11.27 -16.78 31.69
C ALA A 7 -12.51 -17.33 30.96
N LEU A 8 -12.95 -16.66 29.89
CA LEU A 8 -14.08 -17.10 29.08
C LEU A 8 -13.76 -18.40 28.32
N ALA A 9 -12.56 -18.53 27.76
CA ALA A 9 -12.15 -19.71 27.02
C ALA A 9 -12.24 -21.01 27.84
N GLN A 10 -11.98 -20.94 29.15
CA GLN A 10 -12.09 -22.09 30.07
C GLN A 10 -13.53 -22.55 30.31
N LYS A 11 -14.50 -21.64 30.16
CA LYS A 11 -15.93 -21.89 30.45
C LYS A 11 -16.76 -22.14 29.19
N LEU A 12 -16.23 -21.84 28.01
CA LEU A 12 -16.97 -21.88 26.75
C LEU A 12 -17.18 -23.32 26.27
N LYS A 13 -18.44 -23.67 25.96
CA LYS A 13 -18.76 -24.91 25.22
C LYS A 13 -18.53 -24.67 23.73
N LYS A 14 -17.78 -25.57 23.08
CA LYS A 14 -17.48 -25.48 21.64
C LYS A 14 -18.77 -25.52 20.81
N ASN A 15 -18.95 -24.53 19.93
CA ASN A 15 -20.05 -24.44 18.97
C ASN A 15 -19.46 -24.28 17.56
N THR A 16 -19.68 -25.28 16.69
CA THR A 16 -19.11 -25.29 15.32
C THR A 16 -20.07 -24.80 14.25
N THR A 17 -21.34 -24.52 14.59
CA THR A 17 -22.40 -24.23 13.61
C THR A 17 -22.02 -23.12 12.63
N ALA A 18 -21.42 -22.03 13.12
CA ALA A 18 -20.99 -20.91 12.27
C ALA A 18 -19.84 -21.31 11.33
N LEU A 19 -18.86 -22.09 11.82
CA LEU A 19 -17.74 -22.56 11.03
C LEU A 19 -18.16 -23.57 9.96
N ASP A 20 -19.08 -24.47 10.31
CA ASP A 20 -19.62 -25.47 9.39
C ASP A 20 -20.46 -24.81 8.29
N ASN A 21 -21.27 -23.81 8.64
CA ASN A 21 -22.00 -23.00 7.66
C ASN A 21 -21.05 -22.24 6.73
N TYR A 22 -20.00 -21.61 7.27
CA TYR A 22 -18.97 -20.95 6.46
C TYR A 22 -18.34 -21.91 5.45
N ARG A 23 -17.93 -23.11 5.89
CA ARG A 23 -17.33 -24.13 5.03
C ARG A 23 -18.26 -24.58 3.90
N ARG A 24 -19.57 -24.62 4.13
CA ARG A 24 -20.57 -24.99 3.11
C ARG A 24 -20.73 -23.95 2.02
N ILE A 25 -20.63 -22.67 2.36
CA ILE A 25 -20.81 -21.55 1.43
C ILE A 25 -19.48 -20.97 0.91
N PHE A 26 -18.36 -21.51 1.37
CA PHE A 26 -17.04 -20.98 1.03
C PHE A 26 -16.75 -21.14 -0.45
N VAL A 27 -16.54 -20.01 -1.13
CA VAL A 27 -16.06 -19.98 -2.51
C VAL A 27 -14.56 -19.67 -2.48
N PRO A 28 -13.71 -20.55 -3.03
CA PRO A 28 -12.28 -20.27 -3.09
C PRO A 28 -12.03 -19.02 -3.96
N PRO A 29 -11.07 -18.15 -3.57
CA PRO A 29 -10.77 -16.97 -4.36
C PRO A 29 -10.21 -17.36 -5.73
N CYS A 30 -10.66 -16.67 -6.77
CA CYS A 30 -10.13 -16.83 -8.12
C CYS A 30 -8.66 -16.39 -8.15
N LEU A 31 -7.78 -17.27 -8.64
CA LEU A 31 -6.40 -16.91 -8.90
C LEU A 31 -6.34 -15.98 -10.13
N PRO A 32 -5.59 -14.87 -10.07
CA PRO A 32 -5.41 -14.01 -11.23
C PRO A 32 -4.67 -14.78 -12.35
N LEU A 33 -5.16 -14.60 -13.57
CA LEU A 33 -4.64 -15.21 -14.79
C LEU A 33 -3.13 -14.95 -14.94
N LYS A 34 -2.44 -15.86 -15.63
CA LYS A 34 -1.02 -15.69 -15.94
C LYS A 34 -0.88 -14.52 -16.93
N ARG A 35 0.05 -13.60 -16.64
CA ARG A 35 0.38 -12.48 -17.54
C ARG A 35 1.25 -13.00 -18.69
N GLU A 36 0.96 -12.56 -19.91
CA GLU A 36 1.82 -12.79 -21.08
C GLU A 36 2.99 -11.78 -21.13
N SER A 37 4.10 -12.19 -21.75
CA SER A 37 5.34 -11.39 -21.85
C SER A 37 5.20 -10.22 -22.84
N ASN A 38 4.33 -9.24 -22.53
CA ASN A 38 4.28 -7.87 -23.07
C ASN A 38 2.97 -7.13 -22.69
N GLU A 39 2.11 -7.73 -21.87
CA GLU A 39 0.88 -7.05 -21.44
C GLU A 39 1.18 -5.95 -20.42
N PRO A 40 0.39 -4.85 -20.39
CA PRO A 40 0.48 -3.85 -19.34
C PRO A 40 0.36 -4.45 -17.92
N LEU A 41 1.12 -3.92 -16.96
CA LEU A 41 1.04 -4.38 -15.57
C LEU A 41 -0.34 -4.05 -15.00
N ARG A 42 -1.00 -5.06 -14.43
CA ARG A 42 -2.28 -4.91 -13.73
C ARG A 42 -2.07 -5.08 -12.22
N VAL A 43 -2.86 -4.35 -11.44
CA VAL A 43 -2.79 -4.36 -9.96
C VAL A 43 -2.97 -5.77 -9.39
N ASN A 44 -3.88 -6.57 -9.93
CA ASN A 44 -4.08 -7.95 -9.49
C ASN A 44 -2.85 -8.85 -9.72
N ILE A 45 -2.07 -8.63 -10.78
CA ILE A 45 -0.82 -9.34 -11.05
C ILE A 45 0.27 -8.87 -10.09
N LEU A 46 0.37 -7.56 -9.83
CA LEU A 46 1.29 -7.02 -8.84
C LEU A 46 1.07 -7.67 -7.46
N PHE A 47 -0.17 -7.68 -6.97
CA PHE A 47 -0.49 -8.25 -5.67
C PHE A 47 -0.37 -9.78 -5.62
N LYS A 48 -0.47 -10.48 -6.76
CA LYS A 48 -0.07 -11.90 -6.88
C LYS A 48 1.42 -12.10 -6.57
N HIS A 49 2.28 -11.22 -7.07
CA HIS A 49 3.72 -11.29 -6.79
C HIS A 49 4.01 -10.92 -5.34
N ILE A 50 3.37 -9.87 -4.81
CA ILE A 50 3.51 -9.48 -3.40
C ILE A 50 3.10 -10.63 -2.48
N GLN A 51 1.98 -11.30 -2.75
CA GLN A 51 1.52 -12.47 -2.02
C GLN A 51 2.60 -13.57 -1.91
N ASN A 52 3.35 -13.81 -3.00
CA ASN A 52 4.41 -14.82 -3.03
C ASN A 52 5.69 -14.37 -2.30
N MET A 53 5.82 -13.09 -1.99
CA MET A 53 6.95 -12.55 -1.22
C MET A 53 6.68 -12.57 0.29
N LEU A 54 5.43 -12.76 0.70
CA LEU A 54 5.07 -12.78 2.11
C LEU A 54 5.61 -14.04 2.79
N SER A 55 6.17 -13.84 3.97
CA SER A 55 6.63 -14.89 4.87
C SER A 55 6.36 -14.49 6.32
N GLY A 56 6.61 -15.41 7.26
CA GLY A 56 6.58 -15.06 8.68
C GLY A 56 7.58 -13.96 9.04
N ASP A 57 8.63 -13.76 8.25
CA ASP A 57 9.68 -12.76 8.49
C ASP A 57 9.42 -11.44 7.75
N THR A 58 8.20 -11.23 7.25
CA THR A 58 7.81 -9.98 6.59
C THR A 58 6.75 -9.24 7.38
N ALA A 59 6.65 -7.94 7.13
CA ALA A 59 5.55 -7.11 7.60
C ALA A 59 5.02 -6.27 6.46
N VAL A 60 3.71 -6.25 6.28
CA VAL A 60 3.04 -5.46 5.24
C VAL A 60 2.57 -4.13 5.83
N ILE A 61 2.95 -3.02 5.21
CA ILE A 61 2.45 -1.68 5.56
C ILE A 61 1.53 -1.24 4.42
N SER A 62 0.26 -1.02 4.75
CA SER A 62 -0.78 -0.68 3.78
C SER A 62 -1.20 0.78 3.94
N GLU A 63 -0.86 1.60 2.95
CA GLU A 63 -1.20 3.03 2.92
C GLU A 63 -2.70 3.26 2.68
N THR A 64 -3.20 4.42 3.10
CA THR A 64 -4.53 4.91 2.75
C THR A 64 -4.73 4.99 1.24
N GLY A 65 -5.83 4.40 0.77
CA GLY A 65 -6.22 4.34 -0.64
C GLY A 65 -6.45 2.90 -1.10
N ASP A 66 -6.25 2.64 -2.39
CA ASP A 66 -6.41 1.30 -2.99
C ASP A 66 -5.50 0.23 -2.35
N SER A 67 -4.41 0.65 -1.72
CA SER A 67 -3.55 -0.22 -0.91
C SER A 67 -4.34 -0.97 0.16
N TRP A 68 -5.28 -0.34 0.86
CA TRP A 68 -6.11 -1.03 1.87
C TRP A 68 -6.90 -2.19 1.27
N PHE A 69 -7.61 -1.94 0.17
CA PHE A 69 -8.45 -2.95 -0.47
C PHE A 69 -7.65 -4.08 -1.10
N ASN A 70 -6.46 -3.80 -1.63
CA ASN A 70 -5.61 -4.81 -2.24
C ASN A 70 -4.84 -5.62 -1.19
N CYS A 71 -4.29 -4.96 -0.16
CA CYS A 71 -3.59 -5.63 0.94
C CYS A 71 -4.54 -6.49 1.79
N GLN A 72 -5.80 -6.08 1.99
CA GLN A 72 -6.80 -6.87 2.72
C GLN A 72 -7.10 -8.22 2.04
N LYS A 73 -6.84 -8.36 0.74
CA LYS A 73 -7.01 -9.62 -0.01
C LYS A 73 -5.82 -10.57 0.14
N LEU A 74 -4.70 -10.11 0.72
CA LEU A 74 -3.53 -10.93 0.94
C LEU A 74 -3.79 -11.96 2.05
N ARG A 75 -3.29 -13.16 1.84
CA ARG A 75 -3.23 -14.22 2.85
C ARG A 75 -1.92 -14.07 3.60
N LEU A 76 -2.00 -13.62 4.85
CA LEU A 76 -0.83 -13.43 5.70
C LEU A 76 -0.38 -14.77 6.28
N PRO A 77 0.89 -15.15 6.09
CA PRO A 77 1.48 -16.27 6.83
C PRO A 77 1.46 -16.00 8.34
N GLU A 78 1.56 -17.07 9.12
CA GLU A 78 1.75 -16.94 10.58
C GLU A 78 2.98 -16.08 10.87
N ASN A 79 2.90 -15.23 11.90
CA ASN A 79 3.93 -14.26 12.29
C ASN A 79 4.22 -13.11 11.30
N CYS A 80 3.49 -13.01 10.18
CA CYS A 80 3.59 -11.87 9.27
C CYS A 80 2.92 -10.64 9.89
N GLY A 81 3.67 -9.53 9.97
CA GLY A 81 3.14 -8.25 10.46
C GLY A 81 2.19 -7.60 9.46
N TYR A 82 1.21 -6.85 9.93
CA TYR A 82 0.28 -6.11 9.07
C TYR A 82 -0.14 -4.80 9.73
N GLU A 83 0.26 -3.69 9.13
CA GLU A 83 0.03 -2.34 9.65
C GLU A 83 -0.80 -1.53 8.65
N PHE A 84 -1.84 -0.87 9.15
CA PHE A 84 -2.68 0.03 8.38
C PHE A 84 -3.34 1.06 9.31
N GLN A 85 -3.42 2.31 8.87
CA GLN A 85 -3.88 3.42 9.72
C GLN A 85 -5.34 3.81 9.39
N MET A 86 -6.29 2.87 9.52
CA MET A 86 -7.67 3.12 9.08
C MET A 86 -8.41 4.19 9.90
N GLN A 87 -8.09 4.32 11.19
CA GLN A 87 -8.80 5.25 12.08
C GLN A 87 -8.45 6.72 11.83
N TYR A 88 -7.18 7.02 11.54
CA TYR A 88 -6.72 8.39 11.29
C TYR A 88 -6.67 8.70 9.78
N GLY A 89 -6.35 7.72 8.94
CA GLY A 89 -6.47 7.83 7.48
C GLY A 89 -5.58 8.90 6.84
N SER A 90 -4.40 9.16 7.40
CA SER A 90 -3.47 10.16 6.88
C SER A 90 -2.64 9.62 5.74
N ILE A 91 -2.82 10.17 4.55
CA ILE A 91 -1.95 9.90 3.41
C ILE A 91 -0.50 10.30 3.73
N GLY A 92 0.45 9.46 3.32
CA GLY A 92 1.88 9.65 3.57
C GLY A 92 2.35 9.10 4.92
N TRP A 93 1.46 8.67 5.81
CA TRP A 93 1.84 8.01 7.06
C TRP A 93 2.73 6.78 6.81
N SER A 94 2.46 6.03 5.74
CA SER A 94 3.09 4.73 5.52
C SER A 94 4.60 4.80 5.29
N VAL A 95 5.15 5.90 4.75
CA VAL A 95 6.60 6.03 4.51
C VAL A 95 7.33 6.13 5.85
N GLY A 96 6.92 7.05 6.72
CA GLY A 96 7.51 7.20 8.06
C GLY A 96 7.24 5.98 8.94
N ALA A 97 6.06 5.37 8.83
CA ALA A 97 5.75 4.12 9.52
C ALA A 97 6.68 2.98 9.07
N THR A 98 6.97 2.88 7.78
CA THR A 98 7.91 1.88 7.23
C THR A 98 9.32 2.08 7.78
N LEU A 99 9.78 3.32 7.93
CA LEU A 99 11.07 3.65 8.54
C LEU A 99 11.09 3.22 10.00
N GLY A 100 10.08 3.61 10.79
CA GLY A 100 9.97 3.25 12.20
C GLY A 100 9.89 1.73 12.40
N TYR A 101 9.11 1.03 11.56
CA TYR A 101 8.98 -0.42 11.60
C TYR A 101 10.31 -1.11 11.31
N ALA A 102 11.02 -0.71 10.25
CA ALA A 102 12.33 -1.25 9.91
C ALA A 102 13.39 -0.99 10.99
N GLN A 103 13.25 0.11 11.74
CA GLN A 103 14.14 0.44 12.84
C GLN A 103 13.88 -0.41 14.10
N ALA A 104 12.61 -0.72 14.39
CA ALA A 104 12.17 -1.44 15.58
C ALA A 104 12.19 -2.96 15.40
N ALA A 105 11.58 -3.48 14.32
CA ALA A 105 11.40 -4.90 14.05
C ALA A 105 12.52 -5.43 13.14
N LYS A 106 13.73 -5.59 13.70
CA LYS A 106 14.94 -5.98 12.94
C LYS A 106 14.89 -7.39 12.36
N ASP A 107 14.03 -8.24 12.91
CA ASP A 107 13.75 -9.60 12.44
C ASP A 107 12.76 -9.63 11.26
N LYS A 108 12.08 -8.50 10.97
CA LYS A 108 11.09 -8.40 9.90
C LYS A 108 11.61 -7.56 8.74
N ARG A 109 11.29 -7.99 7.53
CA ARG A 109 11.44 -7.17 6.31
C ARG A 109 10.13 -6.45 6.02
N ALA A 110 10.14 -5.13 6.10
CA ALA A 110 8.99 -4.30 5.76
C ALA A 110 8.73 -4.30 4.24
N ILE A 111 7.47 -4.52 3.87
CA ILE A 111 6.93 -4.44 2.51
C ILE A 111 5.80 -3.39 2.53
N ALA A 112 6.07 -2.21 1.99
CA ALA A 112 5.10 -1.13 1.95
C ALA A 112 4.41 -1.04 0.59
N CYS A 113 3.08 -0.96 0.60
CA CYS A 113 2.27 -0.65 -0.57
C CYS A 113 1.78 0.79 -0.43
N ILE A 114 2.26 1.67 -1.31
CA ILE A 114 2.08 3.12 -1.18
C ILE A 114 1.63 3.68 -2.54
N GLY A 115 0.56 4.47 -2.52
CA GLY A 115 0.15 5.27 -3.68
C GLY A 115 1.16 6.39 -3.94
N ASP A 116 1.38 6.73 -5.20
CA ASP A 116 2.26 7.82 -5.62
C ASP A 116 1.94 9.16 -4.92
N GLY A 117 0.66 9.53 -4.84
CA GLY A 117 0.22 10.75 -4.16
C GLY A 117 0.59 10.77 -2.67
N SER A 118 0.37 9.66 -1.96
CA SER A 118 0.76 9.52 -0.55
C SER A 118 2.28 9.56 -0.37
N PHE A 119 3.01 8.92 -1.28
CA PHE A 119 4.46 8.88 -1.23
C PHE A 119 5.09 10.27 -1.34
N GLN A 120 4.55 11.14 -2.20
CA GLN A 120 5.08 12.50 -2.39
C GLN A 120 5.03 13.35 -1.11
N VAL A 121 4.10 13.08 -0.18
CA VAL A 121 3.94 13.85 1.07
C VAL A 121 5.10 13.60 2.04
N THR A 122 5.70 12.40 2.01
CA THR A 122 6.67 11.96 3.02
C THR A 122 7.89 11.23 2.44
N ALA A 123 8.17 11.40 1.14
CA ALA A 123 9.27 10.75 0.43
C ALA A 123 10.66 11.01 1.05
N GLN A 124 10.84 12.10 1.79
CA GLN A 124 12.10 12.45 2.45
C GLN A 124 12.60 11.37 3.43
N ASP A 125 11.70 10.58 4.01
CA ASP A 125 12.07 9.54 4.98
C ASP A 125 12.83 8.38 4.34
N ILE A 126 12.75 8.23 3.00
CA ILE A 126 13.56 7.28 2.23
C ILE A 126 15.06 7.56 2.39
N SER A 127 15.46 8.84 2.46
CA SER A 127 16.86 9.21 2.70
C SER A 127 17.37 8.62 4.01
N THR A 128 16.55 8.65 5.07
CA THR A 128 16.89 8.06 6.36
C THR A 128 16.93 6.54 6.29
N MET A 129 16.00 5.89 5.57
CA MET A 129 16.04 4.44 5.37
C MET A 129 17.34 3.98 4.70
N ILE A 130 17.78 4.71 3.66
CA ILE A 130 19.03 4.45 2.96
C ILE A 130 20.22 4.67 3.90
N ARG A 131 20.25 5.79 4.63
CA ARG A 131 21.31 6.10 5.59
C ARG A 131 21.45 5.03 6.68
N CYS A 132 20.34 4.46 7.14
CA CYS A 132 20.32 3.41 8.17
C CYS A 132 20.50 1.99 7.60
N GLY A 133 20.67 1.83 6.28
CA GLY A 133 20.86 0.52 5.64
C GLY A 133 19.63 -0.40 5.72
N HIS A 134 18.43 0.17 5.84
CA HIS A 134 17.20 -0.61 5.91
C HIS A 134 16.88 -1.29 4.57
N ARG A 135 16.46 -2.57 4.62
CA ARG A 135 16.15 -3.38 3.43
C ARG A 135 14.66 -3.49 3.14
N SER A 136 13.93 -2.39 3.36
CA SER A 136 12.49 -2.31 3.08
C SER A 136 12.22 -2.42 1.57
N ILE A 137 11.09 -3.01 1.19
CA ILE A 137 10.60 -3.04 -0.18
C ILE A 137 9.41 -2.10 -0.27
N ILE A 138 9.43 -1.17 -1.21
CA ILE A 138 8.35 -0.20 -1.41
C ILE A 138 7.77 -0.40 -2.80
N PHE A 139 6.50 -0.76 -2.85
CA PHE A 139 5.72 -0.82 -4.07
C PHE A 139 4.97 0.50 -4.25
N LEU A 140 5.40 1.26 -5.26
CA LEU A 140 4.72 2.45 -5.72
C LEU A 140 3.73 2.07 -6.82
N HIS A 141 2.47 2.40 -6.64
CA HIS A 141 1.47 2.31 -7.69
C HIS A 141 0.79 3.65 -7.93
N ILE A 142 0.49 3.92 -9.20
CA ILE A 142 -0.22 5.13 -9.59
C ILE A 142 -1.64 5.01 -9.06
N THR A 143 -1.99 5.86 -8.10
CA THR A 143 -3.36 6.02 -7.65
C THR A 143 -4.01 7.07 -8.56
N VAL A 144 -4.61 6.64 -9.68
CA VAL A 144 -5.40 7.54 -10.56
C VAL A 144 -6.65 8.08 -9.84
N SER A 145 -6.94 7.66 -8.62
CA SER A 145 -8.30 7.72 -8.09
C SER A 145 -8.40 8.22 -6.65
N ILE A 146 -7.75 9.33 -6.30
CA ILE A 146 -8.37 10.20 -5.29
C ILE A 146 -9.65 10.81 -5.89
N HIS A 147 -9.69 11.08 -7.20
CA HIS A 147 -10.89 11.60 -7.86
C HIS A 147 -12.06 10.60 -7.84
N ASP A 148 -11.93 9.36 -8.35
CA ASP A 148 -13.11 8.46 -8.38
C ASP A 148 -13.44 7.86 -7.01
N THR A 149 -12.46 7.65 -6.12
CA THR A 149 -12.76 7.21 -4.74
C THR A 149 -13.50 8.32 -3.98
N LEU A 150 -13.04 9.57 -4.02
CA LEU A 150 -13.77 10.69 -3.39
C LEU A 150 -15.12 10.95 -4.08
N ARG A 151 -15.23 10.76 -5.40
CA ARG A 151 -16.51 10.89 -6.12
C ARG A 151 -17.50 9.77 -5.79
N SER A 152 -17.01 8.56 -5.51
CA SER A 152 -17.84 7.45 -5.02
C SER A 152 -18.31 7.65 -3.58
N LEU A 153 -17.50 8.30 -2.73
CA LEU A 153 -17.80 8.54 -1.32
C LEU A 153 -18.59 9.82 -1.09
N CYS A 154 -18.39 10.84 -1.92
CA CYS A 154 -19.03 12.14 -1.81
C CYS A 154 -19.45 12.64 -3.21
N PRO A 155 -20.71 12.44 -3.62
CA PRO A 155 -21.23 12.93 -4.89
C PRO A 155 -21.40 14.47 -4.94
N ALA A 156 -21.24 15.17 -3.82
CA ALA A 156 -21.49 16.60 -3.69
C ALA A 156 -20.21 17.43 -3.88
N ASP A 157 -20.23 18.31 -4.87
CA ASP A 157 -19.08 19.04 -5.42
C ASP A 157 -18.33 19.96 -4.42
N HIS A 158 -18.93 20.27 -3.27
CA HIS A 158 -18.40 21.29 -2.35
C HIS A 158 -17.31 20.80 -1.37
N LEU A 159 -17.30 19.51 -0.97
CA LEU A 159 -16.24 18.97 -0.10
C LEU A 159 -15.01 18.50 -0.87
N ILE A 160 -15.20 18.16 -2.15
CA ILE A 160 -14.10 17.86 -3.09
C ILE A 160 -13.19 19.09 -3.22
N ALA A 161 -13.74 20.30 -3.18
CA ALA A 161 -12.98 21.55 -3.36
C ALA A 161 -11.84 21.76 -2.34
N VAL A 162 -11.98 21.31 -1.08
CA VAL A 162 -10.95 21.52 -0.05
C VAL A 162 -9.77 20.56 -0.23
N ALA A 163 -10.04 19.28 -0.55
CA ALA A 163 -9.01 18.33 -0.93
C ALA A 163 -8.37 18.68 -2.30
N TRP A 164 -9.17 19.22 -3.22
CA TRP A 164 -8.76 19.63 -4.55
C TRP A 164 -7.92 20.91 -4.55
N LEU A 165 -8.18 21.88 -3.67
CA LEU A 165 -7.32 23.07 -3.50
C LEU A 165 -5.91 22.70 -3.02
N PHE A 166 -5.80 21.67 -2.17
CA PHE A 166 -4.51 21.14 -1.72
C PHE A 166 -3.75 20.41 -2.85
N LEU A 167 -4.46 19.64 -3.69
CA LEU A 167 -3.86 18.89 -4.81
C LEU A 167 -3.62 19.70 -6.09
N CYS A 168 -4.48 20.66 -6.44
CA CYS A 168 -4.31 21.51 -7.62
C CYS A 168 -3.13 22.47 -7.48
N SER A 169 -2.86 22.96 -6.26
CA SER A 169 -1.66 23.73 -5.98
C SER A 169 -0.37 22.90 -6.20
N TYR A 170 -0.47 21.57 -6.09
CA TYR A 170 0.66 20.64 -6.24
C TYR A 170 0.84 20.17 -7.69
N THR A 171 -0.24 19.78 -8.37
CA THR A 171 -0.21 19.33 -9.78
C THR A 171 -0.05 20.45 -10.80
N ALA A 172 -0.46 21.70 -10.48
CA ALA A 172 -0.15 22.85 -11.33
C ALA A 172 1.36 23.10 -11.43
N ARG A 173 2.13 22.75 -10.38
CA ARG A 173 3.59 22.91 -10.35
C ARG A 173 4.34 21.88 -11.21
N GLU A 174 3.74 20.73 -11.50
CA GLU A 174 4.34 19.71 -12.39
C GLU A 174 4.06 19.95 -13.88
N ARG A 175 2.98 20.67 -14.23
CA ARG A 175 2.75 21.08 -15.62
C ARG A 175 3.77 22.09 -16.13
N ASP A 176 4.27 22.97 -15.27
CA ASP A 176 5.37 23.88 -15.63
C ASP A 176 6.73 23.16 -15.73
N VAL A 177 6.97 22.11 -14.95
CA VAL A 177 8.25 21.37 -14.94
C VAL A 177 8.32 20.30 -16.05
N SER A 178 7.20 19.79 -16.53
CA SER A 178 7.17 18.80 -17.63
C SER A 178 7.35 19.42 -19.02
N ALA A 179 7.09 20.72 -19.19
CA ALA A 179 7.30 21.42 -20.47
C ALA A 179 8.79 21.62 -20.81
N ASP A 180 9.69 21.59 -19.82
CA ASP A 180 11.12 21.91 -20.02
C ASP A 180 12.02 20.67 -20.21
N LYS A 181 11.52 19.46 -19.95
CA LYS A 181 12.34 18.23 -19.92
C LYS A 181 12.63 17.62 -21.30
N THR A 182 11.98 18.07 -22.36
CA THR A 182 12.18 17.52 -23.71
C THR A 182 13.49 17.96 -24.37
N SER A 183 14.09 19.06 -23.93
CA SER A 183 15.37 19.60 -24.42
C SER A 183 16.57 19.02 -23.68
N GLU A 184 16.53 18.95 -22.35
CA GLU A 184 17.66 18.50 -21.53
C GLU A 184 17.90 16.98 -21.57
N GLN A 185 16.85 16.17 -21.73
CA GLN A 185 17.01 14.71 -21.86
C GLN A 185 17.69 14.28 -23.16
N ARG A 186 17.70 15.14 -24.20
CA ARG A 186 18.46 14.89 -25.43
C ARG A 186 19.95 15.24 -25.31
N ALA A 187 20.32 16.16 -24.42
CA ALA A 187 21.72 16.54 -24.20
C ALA A 187 22.49 15.46 -23.42
N LEU A 188 21.89 14.88 -22.38
CA LEU A 188 22.53 13.86 -21.53
C LEU A 188 22.76 12.50 -22.20
N LEU A 189 22.08 12.21 -23.32
CA LEU A 189 22.27 10.98 -24.10
C LEU A 189 23.35 11.08 -25.18
N VAL A 190 23.86 12.28 -25.48
CA VAL A 190 24.95 12.48 -26.46
C VAL A 190 26.34 12.50 -25.78
N GLU A 191 26.42 12.90 -24.51
CA GLU A 191 27.71 13.02 -23.78
C GLU A 191 28.27 11.69 -23.23
N SER A 192 27.54 10.57 -23.27
CA SER A 192 28.05 9.26 -22.80
C SER A 192 28.57 8.33 -23.90
N ARG A 193 28.71 8.84 -25.14
CA ARG A 193 29.31 8.12 -26.28
C ARG A 193 30.44 8.89 -26.95
N ARG A 194 31.36 9.44 -26.16
CA ARG A 194 32.72 9.75 -26.59
C ARG A 194 33.72 9.28 -25.55
#